data_AF-A0A2U8H4P5-F1
#
_entry.id   AF-A0A2U8H4P5-F1
#
_cell.length_a   1.000
_cell.length_b   1.000
_cell.length_c   1.000
_cell.angle_alpha   90.00
_cell.angle_beta   90.00
_cell.angle_gamma   90.00
#
_symmetry.space_group_name_H-M   'P 1'
#
loop_
_entity.id
_entity.type
_entity.pdbx_description
1 polymer ?
#
loop_
_entity_poly.entity_id
_entity_poly.type
_entity_poly.pdbx_seq_one_letter_code
_entity_poly.pdbx_strand_id
1 'polypeptide(L)'
;MNRTQLLIVDGDRSNEDPNHWHGSIEHAIASAIQDGYCIGRRVRIGQVEGRIIGFNIGTFGSYHGAVYPLLVATELGTAKCRMSEITAI
;
A
#
# COMPACT_ATOMS: atom_id res chain seq x y z
N MET A 1 3.73 -4.99 -35.16
CA MET A 1 3.55 -4.69 -33.72
C MET A 1 4.14 -5.84 -32.93
N ASN A 2 5.18 -5.60 -32.15
CA ASN A 2 5.82 -6.64 -31.34
C ASN A 2 4.95 -6.89 -30.10
N ARG A 3 4.39 -8.10 -29.94
CA ARG A 3 3.64 -8.49 -28.73
C ARG A 3 4.65 -8.85 -27.65
N THR A 4 4.91 -7.94 -26.71
CA THR A 4 5.63 -8.29 -25.49
C THR A 4 4.73 -9.20 -24.67
N GLN A 5 5.12 -10.47 -24.56
CA GLN A 5 4.40 -11.46 -23.78
C GLN A 5 4.66 -11.17 -22.29
N LEU A 6 3.62 -10.73 -21.57
CA LEU A 6 3.72 -10.54 -20.13
C LEU A 6 3.66 -11.90 -19.46
N LEU A 7 4.73 -12.26 -18.75
CA LEU A 7 4.83 -13.51 -18.02
C LEU A 7 4.25 -13.30 -16.62
N ILE A 8 3.21 -14.05 -16.27
CA ILE A 8 2.71 -14.11 -14.90
C ILE A 8 3.75 -14.92 -14.11
N VAL A 9 4.37 -14.27 -13.12
CA VAL A 9 5.27 -14.93 -12.17
C VAL A 9 4.47 -15.20 -10.91
N ASP A 10 4.21 -16.47 -10.63
CA ASP A 10 3.67 -16.88 -9.33
C ASP A 10 4.76 -16.67 -8.27
N GLY A 11 4.50 -15.79 -7.32
CA GLY A 11 5.35 -15.64 -6.14
C GLY A 11 5.18 -16.87 -5.25
N ASP A 12 6.20 -17.71 -5.18
CA ASP A 12 6.17 -18.91 -4.33
C ASP A 12 6.09 -18.51 -2.84
N ARG A 13 5.13 -19.11 -2.13
CA ARG A 13 4.68 -18.79 -0.77
C ARG A 13 5.26 -19.76 0.26
N SER A 14 6.54 -20.07 0.19
CA SER A 14 7.04 -21.27 0.89
C SER A 14 7.32 -21.11 2.38
N ASN A 15 7.05 -19.95 3.02
CA ASN A 15 7.42 -19.79 4.43
C ASN A 15 6.68 -18.68 5.21
N GLU A 16 5.36 -18.77 5.35
CA GLU A 16 4.64 -17.91 6.32
C GLU A 16 4.03 -18.77 7.43
N ASP A 17 4.41 -18.43 8.66
CA ASP A 17 3.83 -18.96 9.89
C ASP A 17 2.33 -18.60 9.93
N PRO A 18 1.41 -19.59 9.90
CA PRO A 18 -0.02 -19.33 9.90
C PRO A 18 -0.52 -18.63 11.17
N ASN A 19 0.33 -18.53 12.21
CA ASN A 19 0.00 -17.84 13.46
C ASN A 19 0.44 -16.38 13.51
N HIS A 20 1.07 -15.84 12.45
CA HIS A 20 1.39 -14.41 12.42
C HIS A 20 0.13 -13.62 12.05
N TRP A 21 -0.74 -13.39 13.04
CA TRP A 21 -1.90 -12.51 12.97
C TRP A 21 -1.43 -11.07 12.70
N HIS A 22 -1.08 -10.78 11.44
CA HIS A 22 -1.10 -9.42 10.93
C HIS A 22 -2.55 -8.96 11.01
N GLY A 23 -2.87 -7.99 11.87
CA GLY A 23 -4.21 -7.40 11.95
C GLY A 23 -4.76 -7.19 10.55
N SER A 24 -6.03 -7.57 10.34
CA SER A 24 -6.51 -7.87 8.99
C SER A 24 -6.28 -6.67 8.06
N ILE A 25 -5.83 -6.92 6.83
CA ILE A 25 -5.64 -5.86 5.82
C ILE A 25 -6.92 -5.03 5.69
N GLU A 26 -8.09 -5.67 5.79
CA GLU A 26 -9.37 -4.96 5.80
C GLU A 26 -9.47 -3.98 6.97
N HIS A 27 -9.03 -4.36 8.18
CA HIS A 27 -9.02 -3.47 9.34
C HIS A 27 -8.09 -2.27 9.13
N ALA A 28 -6.87 -2.49 8.63
CA ALA A 28 -5.92 -1.40 8.37
C ALA A 28 -6.46 -0.41 7.31
N ILE A 29 -7.08 -0.93 6.26
CA ILE A 29 -7.73 -0.11 5.22
C ILE A 29 -8.95 0.62 5.79
N ALA A 30 -9.80 -0.06 6.56
CA ALA A 30 -10.97 0.54 7.19
C ALA A 30 -10.57 1.68 8.15
N SER A 31 -9.52 1.47 8.96
CA SER A 31 -8.96 2.49 9.85
C SER A 31 -8.47 3.70 9.04
N ALA A 32 -7.72 3.48 7.96
CA ALA A 32 -7.25 4.57 7.11
C ALA A 32 -8.39 5.37 6.48
N ILE A 33 -9.45 4.70 6.02
CA ILE A 33 -10.65 5.36 5.47
C ILE A 33 -11.37 6.18 6.56
N GLN A 34 -11.50 5.63 7.77
CA GLN A 34 -12.11 6.35 8.91
C GLN A 34 -11.33 7.62 9.27
N ASP A 35 -10.01 7.58 9.15
CA ASP A 35 -9.12 8.73 9.37
C ASP A 35 -9.07 9.71 8.16
N GLY A 36 -9.85 9.45 7.11
CA GLY A 36 -10.00 10.35 5.96
C GLY A 36 -8.97 10.16 4.83
N TYR A 37 -8.21 9.07 4.86
CA TYR A 37 -7.23 8.72 3.82
C TYR A 37 -7.89 8.02 2.61
N CYS A 38 -8.89 8.67 2.02
CA CYS A 38 -9.61 8.18 0.84
C CYS A 38 -8.81 8.39 -0.46
N ILE A 39 -9.11 7.59 -1.49
CA ILE A 39 -8.56 7.78 -2.84
C ILE A 39 -8.84 9.21 -3.31
N GLY A 40 -7.83 9.85 -3.88
CA GLY A 40 -7.87 11.25 -4.30
C GLY A 40 -7.44 12.24 -3.23
N ARG A 41 -7.33 11.86 -1.95
CA ARG A 41 -6.83 12.74 -0.89
C ARG A 41 -5.40 13.17 -1.19
N ARG A 42 -5.13 14.48 -1.10
CA ARG A 42 -3.78 15.04 -1.17
C ARG A 42 -3.07 14.86 0.16
N VAL A 43 -1.82 14.42 0.10
CA VAL A 43 -1.00 14.09 1.27
C VAL A 43 0.45 14.48 1.00
N ARG A 44 1.25 14.60 2.06
CA ARG A 44 2.71 14.71 2.00
C ARG A 44 3.35 13.50 2.65
N ILE A 45 4.42 12.99 2.05
CA ILE A 45 5.37 12.06 2.67
C ILE A 45 6.62 12.90 3.01
N GLY A 46 6.74 13.32 4.28
CA GLY A 46 7.71 14.35 4.64
C GLY A 46 7.49 15.65 3.85
N GLN A 47 8.39 15.96 2.90
CA GLN A 47 8.29 17.14 2.02
C GLN A 47 7.75 16.82 0.62
N VAL A 48 7.58 15.54 0.27
CA VAL A 48 7.14 15.14 -1.07
C VAL A 48 5.62 15.14 -1.13
N GLU A 49 5.04 15.94 -2.02
CA GLU A 49 3.59 15.94 -2.24
C GLU A 49 3.15 14.70 -3.01
N GLY A 50 1.95 14.22 -2.68
CA GLY A 50 1.35 13.08 -3.33
C GLY A 50 -0.16 13.04 -3.22
N ARG A 51 -0.72 11.98 -3.78
CA ARG A 51 -2.14 11.69 -3.77
C ARG A 51 -2.36 10.22 -3.51
N ILE A 52 -3.32 9.91 -2.64
CA ILE A 52 -3.74 8.51 -2.43
C ILE A 52 -4.39 8.00 -3.72
N ILE A 53 -3.89 6.91 -4.25
CA ILE A 53 -4.39 6.27 -5.48
C ILE A 53 -5.02 4.90 -5.24
N GLY A 54 -4.88 4.35 -4.03
CA GLY A 54 -5.44 3.05 -3.68
C GLY A 54 -4.92 2.52 -2.37
N PHE A 55 -5.18 1.25 -2.13
CA PHE A 55 -4.80 0.54 -0.93
C PHE A 55 -3.89 -0.65 -1.25
N ASN A 56 -2.93 -0.90 -0.38
CA ASN A 56 -2.01 -2.02 -0.48
C ASN A 56 -2.66 -3.27 0.13
N ILE A 57 -2.92 -4.28 -0.70
CA ILE A 57 -3.48 -5.57 -0.28
C ILE A 57 -2.43 -6.69 -0.27
N GLY A 58 -1.15 -6.34 -0.41
CA GLY A 58 -0.06 -7.32 -0.34
C GLY A 58 0.04 -7.91 1.06
N THR A 59 0.04 -9.24 1.18
CA THR A 59 0.10 -9.94 2.47
C THR A 59 1.53 -10.17 2.95
N PHE A 60 2.53 -9.99 2.08
CA PHE A 60 3.92 -10.41 2.32
C PHE A 60 4.93 -9.28 2.08
N GLY A 61 6.15 -9.50 2.60
CA GLY A 61 7.29 -8.59 2.51
C GLY A 61 7.27 -7.47 3.56
N SER A 62 8.37 -6.72 3.68
CA SER A 62 8.55 -5.70 4.72
C SER A 62 7.55 -4.53 4.65
N TYR A 63 6.85 -4.37 3.52
CA TYR A 63 5.87 -3.33 3.25
C TYR A 63 4.50 -3.94 2.88
N HIS A 64 4.00 -4.84 3.72
CA HIS A 64 2.70 -5.47 3.55
C HIS A 64 1.54 -4.56 4.00
N GLY A 65 0.33 -4.84 3.51
CA GLY A 65 -0.86 -3.99 3.61
C GLY A 65 -1.40 -3.78 5.02
N ALA A 66 -1.18 -4.72 5.93
CA ALA A 66 -1.62 -4.58 7.32
C ALA A 66 -0.85 -3.48 8.07
N VAL A 67 0.36 -3.14 7.61
CA VAL A 67 1.21 -2.11 8.23
C VAL A 67 1.30 -0.87 7.34
N TYR A 68 1.38 -1.04 6.02
CA TYR A 68 1.49 0.03 5.03
C TYR A 68 0.26 0.02 4.09
N PRO A 69 -0.95 0.37 4.58
CA PRO A 69 -2.19 0.17 3.83
C PRO A 69 -2.37 1.14 2.65
N LEU A 70 -1.60 2.23 2.55
CA LEU A 70 -1.84 3.29 1.58
C LEU A 70 -0.91 3.21 0.37
N LEU A 71 -1.45 3.41 -0.83
CA LEU A 71 -0.68 3.65 -2.05
C LEU A 71 -0.76 5.14 -2.40
N VAL A 72 0.39 5.80 -2.43
CA VAL A 72 0.51 7.23 -2.69
C VAL A 72 1.29 7.44 -3.98
N ALA A 73 0.67 8.08 -4.98
CA ALA A 73 1.37 8.57 -6.15
C ALA A 73 2.08 9.89 -5.82
N THR A 74 3.36 9.95 -6.15
CA THR A 74 4.23 11.13 -6.02
C THR A 74 4.93 11.40 -7.35
N GLU A 75 5.68 12.50 -7.43
CA GLU A 75 6.57 12.77 -8.57
C GLU A 75 7.69 11.72 -8.74
N LEU A 76 8.05 11.01 -7.67
CA LEU A 76 9.09 9.98 -7.66
C LEU A 76 8.55 8.57 -7.99
N GLY A 77 7.23 8.44 -8.19
CA GLY A 77 6.55 7.18 -8.41
C GLY A 77 5.54 6.85 -7.32
N THR A 78 5.14 5.57 -7.24
CA THR A 78 4.17 5.09 -6.26
C THR A 78 4.87 4.53 -5.02
N ALA A 79 4.47 5.01 -3.85
CA ALA A 79 4.97 4.54 -2.56
C ALA A 79 3.89 3.81 -1.77
N LYS A 80 4.31 2.82 -0.98
CA LYS A 80 3.50 2.20 0.07
C LYS A 80 3.77 2.94 1.37
N CYS A 81 2.72 3.38 2.07
CA CYS A 81 2.87 4.23 3.25
C CYS A 81 2.04 3.72 4.42
N ARG A 82 2.60 3.85 5.63
CA ARG A 82 1.81 3.85 6.87
C ARG A 82 1.08 5.18 7.00
N MET A 83 -0.02 5.18 7.75
CA MET A 83 -0.73 6.43 8.06
C MET A 83 0.15 7.42 8.84
N SER A 84 1.08 6.93 9.67
CA SER A 84 2.01 7.77 10.45
C SER A 84 3.13 8.41 9.62
N GLU A 85 3.37 7.95 8.38
CA GLU A 85 4.42 8.47 7.51
C GLU A 85 3.93 9.63 6.64
N ILE A 86 2.61 9.91 6.67
CA ILE A 86 1.98 10.89 5.81
C ILE A 86 1.19 11.92 6.59
N THR A 87 0.99 13.08 5.99
CA THR A 87 0.15 14.15 6.53
C THR A 87 -0.79 14.65 5.46
N ALA A 88 -2.07 14.83 5.78
CA ALA A 88 -3.02 15.40 4.83
C ALA A 88 -2.72 16.89 4.54
N ILE A 89 -3.02 17.31 3.31
CA ILE A 89 -2.89 18.71 2.85
C ILE A 89 -4.27 19.26 2.53
#